data_AF-A0AAD6FSP2-F1
#
_entry.id   AF-A0AAD6FSP2-F1
#
_cell.length_a   1.000
_cell.length_b   1.000
_cell.length_c   1.000
_cell.angle_alpha   90.00
_cell.angle_beta   90.00
_cell.angle_gamma   90.00
#
_symmetry.space_group_name_H-M   'P 1'
#
loop_
_entity.id
_entity.type
_entity.pdbx_description
1 polymer ?
#
loop_
_entity_poly.entity_id
_entity_poly.type
_entity_poly.pdbx_seq_one_letter_code
_entity_poly.pdbx_strand_id
1 'polypeptide(L)'
;MDLLTAHRLVIGTQESLNNCVRGFDEVKRAADAFVDWANAKMQEKKDCEVVVQAVLPEKRVRRKKAMPGELAEDEPVSDAEADYRIKYNLLTDAYHVIGLSYKFLLTLSFSQVACERTFSTLKYVKNRLRTTLTLEHMEAFMLMCTEKEILMALDTDGVIDRVAETNELLRHLLVM
;
A
#
# COMPACT_ATOMS: atom_id res chain seq x y z
N MET A 1 11.76 -33.18 -17.02
CA MET A 1 12.53 -32.03 -16.49
C MET A 1 13.85 -32.58 -15.98
N ASP A 2 14.97 -32.08 -16.48
CA ASP A 2 16.29 -32.54 -16.05
C ASP A 2 16.66 -31.97 -14.69
N LEU A 3 17.43 -32.73 -13.91
CA LEU A 3 17.83 -32.37 -12.55
C LEU A 3 18.54 -31.00 -12.50
N LEU A 4 19.36 -30.70 -13.50
CA LEU A 4 20.06 -29.42 -13.63
C LEU A 4 19.09 -28.25 -13.88
N THR A 5 18.03 -28.48 -14.65
CA THR A 5 17.00 -27.46 -14.94
C THR A 5 16.16 -27.19 -13.70
N ALA A 6 15.79 -28.23 -12.95
CA ALA A 6 15.10 -28.09 -11.67
C ALA A 6 15.94 -27.29 -10.66
N HIS A 7 17.23 -27.60 -10.54
CA HIS A 7 18.14 -26.89 -9.65
C HIS A 7 18.28 -25.40 -10.01
N ARG A 8 18.41 -25.07 -11.31
CA ARG A 8 18.47 -23.68 -11.77
C ARG A 8 17.18 -22.92 -11.46
N LEU A 9 16.02 -23.56 -11.60
CA LEU A 9 14.74 -22.95 -11.23
C LEU A 9 14.67 -22.67 -9.73
N VAL A 10 15.09 -23.61 -8.89
CA VAL A 10 15.14 -23.43 -7.42
C VAL A 10 16.06 -22.27 -7.05
N ILE A 11 17.28 -22.22 -7.61
CA ILE A 11 18.20 -21.09 -7.37
C ILE A 11 17.59 -19.77 -7.81
N GLY A 12 17.02 -19.69 -9.02
CA GLY A 12 16.42 -18.46 -9.53
C GLY A 12 15.24 -17.99 -8.65
N THR A 13 14.46 -18.92 -8.10
CA THR A 13 13.39 -18.57 -7.14
C THR A 13 13.96 -18.10 -5.81
N GLN A 14 15.05 -18.69 -5.31
CA GLN A 14 15.70 -18.29 -4.07
C GLN A 14 16.32 -16.89 -4.19
N GLU A 15 16.97 -16.58 -5.32
CA GLU A 15 17.52 -15.26 -5.61
C GLU A 15 16.42 -14.20 -5.74
N SER A 16 15.33 -14.54 -6.43
CA SER A 16 14.17 -13.65 -6.57
C SER A 16 13.48 -13.39 -5.23
N LEU A 17 13.36 -14.42 -4.38
CA LEU A 17 12.89 -14.28 -3.00
C LEU A 17 13.81 -13.36 -2.19
N ASN A 18 15.14 -13.55 -2.28
CA ASN A 18 16.11 -12.68 -1.61
C ASN A 18 16.05 -11.22 -2.08
N ASN A 19 15.77 -10.96 -3.36
CA ASN A 19 15.58 -9.58 -3.84
C ASN A 19 14.26 -8.96 -3.36
N CYS A 20 13.24 -9.79 -3.10
CA CYS A 20 11.98 -9.35 -2.47
C CYS A 20 12.09 -9.20 -0.95
N VAL A 21 13.13 -9.77 -0.31
CA VAL A 21 13.41 -9.56 1.11
C VAL A 21 13.74 -8.08 1.33
N ARG A 22 12.81 -7.38 1.96
CA ARG A 22 12.97 -5.96 2.32
C ARG A 22 14.13 -5.81 3.31
N GLY A 23 14.79 -4.65 3.26
CA GLY A 23 16.08 -4.32 3.88
C GLY A 23 16.19 -4.53 5.40
N PHE A 24 16.09 -5.77 5.86
CA PHE A 24 16.40 -6.18 7.23
C PHE A 24 17.83 -5.76 7.59
N ASP A 25 18.76 -5.89 6.65
CA ASP A 25 20.17 -5.50 6.84
C ASP A 25 20.35 -3.99 7.03
N GLU A 26 19.50 -3.17 6.43
CA GLU A 26 19.50 -1.71 6.64
C GLU A 26 18.95 -1.35 8.01
N VAL A 27 17.83 -1.96 8.39
CA VAL A 27 17.21 -1.77 9.71
C VAL A 27 18.13 -2.28 10.82
N LYS A 28 18.78 -3.43 10.60
CA LYS A 28 19.75 -4.00 11.53
C LYS A 28 20.95 -3.07 11.69
N ARG A 29 21.55 -2.58 10.60
CA ARG A 29 22.65 -1.60 10.66
C ARG A 29 22.26 -0.33 11.42
N ALA A 30 21.05 0.19 11.21
CA ALA A 30 20.56 1.35 11.93
C ALA A 30 20.35 1.06 13.43
N ALA A 31 19.85 -0.14 13.77
CA ALA A 31 19.69 -0.58 15.14
C ALA A 31 21.05 -0.75 15.84
N ASP A 32 22.03 -1.35 15.18
CA ASP A 32 23.39 -1.52 15.70
C ASP A 32 24.05 -0.15 15.96
N ALA A 33 23.95 0.78 15.00
CA ALA A 33 24.44 2.15 15.17
C ALA A 33 23.75 2.88 16.34
N PHE A 34 22.46 2.62 16.58
CA PHE A 34 21.74 3.16 17.73
C PHE A 34 22.23 2.56 19.04
N VAL A 35 22.46 1.24 19.08
CA VAL A 35 23.01 0.56 20.27
C VAL A 35 24.39 1.10 20.62
N ASP A 36 25.25 1.28 19.61
CA ASP A 36 26.59 1.85 19.80
C ASP A 36 26.52 3.29 20.31
N TRP A 37 25.66 4.12 19.71
CA TRP A 37 25.43 5.49 20.16
C TRP A 37 24.88 5.55 21.60
N ALA A 38 23.91 4.70 21.92
CA ALA A 38 23.28 4.65 23.23
C ALA A 38 24.28 4.23 24.29
N ASN A 39 25.08 3.19 24.02
CA ASN A 39 26.12 2.72 24.92
C ASN A 39 27.22 3.78 25.12
N ALA A 40 27.63 4.50 24.07
CA ALA A 40 28.60 5.59 24.17
C ALA A 40 28.08 6.74 25.07
N LYS A 41 26.80 7.11 24.92
CA LYS A 41 26.18 8.19 25.68
C LYS A 41 25.91 7.83 27.15
N MET A 42 25.72 6.54 27.44
CA MET A 42 25.55 6.04 28.80
C MET A 42 26.89 5.99 29.56
N GLN A 43 28.01 5.76 28.87
CA GLN A 43 29.35 5.82 29.47
C GLN A 43 29.77 7.25 29.89
N GLU A 44 29.29 8.29 29.21
CA GLU A 44 29.51 9.69 29.60
C GLU A 44 28.80 10.07 30.91
N LYS A 45 27.64 9.48 31.19
CA LYS A 45 26.88 9.67 32.44
C LYS A 45 27.27 8.59 33.44
N LYS A 46 28.38 8.83 34.15
CA LYS A 46 29.06 7.95 35.13
C LYS A 46 28.23 7.22 36.23
N ASP A 47 26.89 7.23 36.23
CA ASP A 47 26.04 6.64 37.27
C ASP A 47 25.01 5.60 36.78
N CYS A 48 25.15 5.06 35.56
CA CYS A 48 24.23 4.01 35.08
C CYS A 48 24.99 2.72 34.71
N GLU A 49 24.88 1.68 35.55
CA GLU A 49 25.31 0.30 35.25
C GLU A 49 24.44 -0.41 34.18
N VAL A 50 23.57 0.33 33.48
CA VAL A 50 22.62 -0.24 32.51
C VAL A 50 23.27 -0.26 31.13
N VAL A 51 23.64 -1.44 30.67
CA VAL A 51 24.16 -1.69 29.31
C VAL A 51 23.00 -2.05 28.38
N VAL A 52 22.94 -1.41 27.20
CA VAL A 52 21.98 -1.80 26.16
C VAL A 52 22.44 -3.11 25.53
N GLN A 53 21.59 -4.12 25.58
CA GLN A 53 21.88 -5.46 25.09
C GLN A 53 22.10 -5.43 23.56
N ALA A 54 23.32 -5.75 23.12
CA ALA A 54 23.73 -5.67 21.72
C ALA A 54 23.44 -6.94 20.90
N VAL A 55 22.99 -8.02 21.56
CA VAL A 55 22.77 -9.32 20.92
C VAL A 55 21.31 -9.72 21.01
N LEU A 56 20.74 -10.15 19.88
CA LEU A 56 19.39 -10.68 19.79
C LEU A 56 19.25 -11.93 20.70
N PRO A 57 18.15 -12.05 21.47
CA PRO A 57 18.00 -13.16 22.39
C PRO A 57 17.78 -14.48 21.64
N GLU A 58 18.63 -15.47 21.94
CA GLU A 58 18.54 -16.82 21.37
C GLU A 58 17.44 -17.64 22.05
N LYS A 59 16.58 -18.27 21.25
CA LYS A 59 15.54 -19.16 21.76
C LYS A 59 16.08 -20.58 21.85
N ARG A 60 15.91 -21.23 23.02
CA ARG A 60 16.33 -22.62 23.23
C ARG A 60 15.71 -23.55 22.19
N VAL A 61 16.54 -24.18 21.36
CA VAL A 61 16.13 -25.17 20.37
C VAL A 61 15.89 -26.53 21.04
N ARG A 62 14.68 -27.09 20.89
CA ARG A 62 14.37 -28.46 21.36
C ARG A 62 14.48 -29.42 20.18
N ARG A 63 15.53 -30.25 20.17
CA ARG A 63 15.69 -31.31 19.17
C ARG A 63 14.58 -32.35 19.31
N LYS A 64 13.93 -32.70 18.20
CA LYS A 64 13.06 -33.88 18.12
C LYS A 64 13.94 -35.11 17.88
N LYS A 65 13.54 -36.26 18.44
CA LYS A 65 14.24 -37.53 18.15
C LYS A 65 13.84 -37.99 16.75
N ALA A 66 14.82 -38.22 15.88
CA ALA A 66 14.61 -38.83 14.57
C ALA A 66 14.17 -40.30 14.73
N MET A 67 13.29 -40.76 13.86
CA MET A 67 12.92 -42.17 13.81
C MET A 67 13.97 -43.00 13.04
N PRO A 68 14.16 -44.29 13.38
CA PRO A 68 15.06 -45.16 12.64
C PRO A 68 14.67 -45.21 11.14
N GLY A 69 15.58 -44.81 10.25
CA GLY A 69 15.38 -44.79 8.80
C GLY A 69 15.04 -43.42 8.20
N GLU A 70 14.86 -42.37 9.01
CA GLU A 70 14.75 -41.00 8.50
C GLU A 70 16.13 -40.46 8.09
N LEU A 71 16.25 -40.02 6.83
CA LEU A 71 17.44 -39.35 6.28
C LEU A 71 17.27 -37.81 6.21
N ALA A 72 16.13 -37.29 6.65
CA ALA A 72 15.82 -35.87 6.59
C ALA A 72 16.48 -35.13 7.76
N GLU A 73 17.47 -34.30 7.45
CA GLU A 73 18.07 -33.35 8.39
C GLU A 73 17.27 -32.04 8.36
N ASP A 74 16.04 -32.06 8.89
CA ASP A 74 15.32 -30.82 9.17
C ASP A 74 16.03 -30.10 10.34
N GLU A 75 17.06 -29.32 10.02
CA GLU A 75 17.73 -28.50 11.03
C GLU A 75 16.75 -27.42 11.52
N PRO A 76 16.42 -27.38 12.83
CA PRO A 76 15.74 -26.23 13.38
C PRO A 76 16.63 -25.00 13.16
N VAL A 77 16.06 -23.90 12.65
CA VAL A 77 16.76 -22.62 12.44
C VAL A 77 17.56 -22.28 13.71
N SER A 78 18.87 -22.52 13.66
CA SER A 78 19.74 -22.40 14.83
C SER A 78 20.20 -20.97 15.04
N ASP A 79 20.12 -20.14 14.00
CA ASP A 79 20.59 -18.76 14.01
C ASP A 79 19.43 -17.81 14.36
N ALA A 80 19.57 -17.09 15.48
CA ALA A 80 18.56 -16.15 15.95
C ALA A 80 18.30 -15.06 14.90
N GLU A 81 19.33 -14.62 14.18
CA GLU A 81 19.21 -13.57 13.17
C GLU A 81 18.30 -14.00 12.00
N ALA A 82 18.46 -15.24 11.53
CA ALA A 82 17.62 -15.79 10.47
C ALA A 82 16.14 -15.88 10.89
N ASP A 83 15.86 -16.24 12.14
CA ASP A 83 14.51 -16.31 12.69
C ASP A 83 13.86 -14.90 12.78
N TYR A 84 14.60 -13.89 13.24
CA TYR A 84 14.12 -12.51 13.26
C TYR A 84 13.92 -11.93 11.86
N ARG A 85 14.80 -12.25 10.90
CA ARG A 85 14.66 -11.85 9.50
C ARG A 85 13.37 -12.40 8.87
N ILE A 86 13.08 -13.68 9.09
CA ILE A 86 11.85 -14.32 8.58
C ILE A 86 10.61 -13.65 9.17
N LYS A 87 10.61 -13.39 10.49
CA LYS A 87 9.50 -12.69 11.17
C LYS A 87 9.30 -11.27 10.65
N TYR A 88 10.38 -10.53 10.45
CA TYR A 88 10.35 -9.17 9.93
C TYR A 88 9.72 -9.11 8.53
N ASN A 89 10.13 -10.03 7.64
CA ASN A 89 9.58 -10.11 6.29
C ASN A 89 8.08 -10.44 6.30
N LEU A 90 7.67 -11.42 7.11
CA LEU A 90 6.27 -11.79 7.26
C LEU A 90 5.41 -10.60 7.74
N LEU A 91 5.91 -9.85 8.73
CA LEU A 91 5.22 -8.66 9.24
C LEU A 91 5.14 -7.56 8.17
N THR A 92 6.23 -7.28 7.48
CA THR A 92 6.28 -6.14 6.55
C THR A 92 5.38 -6.37 5.34
N ASP A 93 5.31 -7.60 4.82
CA ASP A 93 4.47 -7.91 3.67
C ASP A 93 3.00 -8.07 4.04
N ALA A 94 2.68 -8.77 5.14
CA ALA A 94 1.29 -9.01 5.52
C ALA A 94 0.55 -7.71 5.86
N TYR A 95 1.16 -6.83 6.65
CA TYR A 95 0.48 -5.64 7.15
C TYR A 95 0.24 -4.59 6.06
N HIS A 96 1.13 -4.47 5.08
CA HIS A 96 0.92 -3.56 3.94
C HIS A 96 -0.27 -4.02 3.08
N VAL A 97 -0.34 -5.31 2.76
CA VAL A 97 -1.41 -5.88 1.94
C VAL A 97 -2.75 -5.81 2.65
N ILE A 98 -2.78 -6.08 3.97
CA ILE A 98 -3.99 -5.96 4.79
C ILE A 98 -4.46 -4.49 4.90
N GLY A 99 -3.54 -3.54 5.07
CA GLY A 99 -3.89 -2.11 5.09
C GLY A 99 -4.48 -1.64 3.75
N LEU A 100 -3.90 -2.09 2.64
CA LEU A 100 -4.40 -1.80 1.30
C LEU A 100 -5.79 -2.40 1.07
N SER A 101 -5.99 -3.67 1.43
CA SER A 101 -7.28 -4.35 1.25
C SER A 101 -8.37 -3.72 2.12
N TYR A 102 -8.05 -3.30 3.34
CA TYR A 102 -8.97 -2.58 4.21
C TYR A 102 -9.37 -1.22 3.62
N LYS A 103 -8.41 -0.45 3.07
CA LYS A 103 -8.70 0.82 2.39
C LYS A 103 -9.64 0.60 1.20
N PHE A 104 -9.36 -0.39 0.36
CA PHE A 104 -10.24 -0.72 -0.77
C PHE A 104 -11.64 -1.14 -0.31
N LEU A 105 -11.75 -2.02 0.71
CA LEU A 105 -13.02 -2.47 1.26
C LEU A 105 -13.87 -1.28 1.76
N LEU A 106 -13.25 -0.36 2.49
CA LEU A 106 -13.92 0.84 2.99
C LEU A 106 -14.36 1.78 1.86
N THR A 107 -13.56 1.93 0.80
CA THR A 107 -13.90 2.81 -0.34
C THR A 107 -14.90 2.20 -1.32
N LEU A 108 -14.89 0.87 -1.51
CA LEU A 108 -15.62 0.19 -2.58
C LEU A 108 -17.03 -0.22 -2.13
N SER A 109 -17.24 -0.52 -0.83
CA SER A 109 -18.48 -1.19 -0.39
C SER A 109 -19.39 -0.40 0.55
N PHE A 110 -18.95 0.70 1.17
CA PHE A 110 -19.76 1.31 2.24
C PHE A 110 -20.62 2.50 1.81
N SER A 111 -20.35 3.13 0.67
CA SER A 111 -21.11 4.30 0.20
C SER A 111 -22.35 3.96 -0.63
N GLN A 112 -22.92 2.76 -0.50
CA GLN A 112 -24.10 2.33 -1.27
C GLN A 112 -25.21 3.39 -1.26
N VAL A 113 -25.46 4.03 -0.11
CA VAL A 113 -26.50 5.07 0.04
C VAL A 113 -26.18 6.36 -0.75
N ALA A 114 -24.91 6.71 -0.91
CA ALA A 114 -24.50 7.85 -1.73
C ALA A 114 -24.59 7.49 -3.23
N CYS A 115 -24.12 6.30 -3.60
CA CYS A 115 -24.21 5.79 -4.96
C CYS A 115 -25.68 5.61 -5.41
N GLU A 116 -26.57 5.09 -4.57
CA GLU A 116 -28.00 4.96 -4.90
C GLU A 116 -28.65 6.32 -5.13
N ARG A 117 -28.33 7.32 -4.31
CA ARG A 117 -28.82 8.68 -4.49
C ARG A 117 -28.31 9.29 -5.81
N THR A 118 -27.02 9.16 -6.12
CA THR A 118 -26.45 9.67 -7.36
C THR A 118 -27.00 8.92 -8.59
N PHE A 119 -27.13 7.59 -8.55
CA PHE A 119 -27.76 6.81 -9.62
C PHE A 119 -29.25 7.10 -9.80
N SER A 120 -29.98 7.39 -8.72
CA SER A 120 -31.37 7.82 -8.79
C SER A 120 -31.49 9.16 -9.54
N THR A 121 -30.63 10.13 -9.23
CA THR A 121 -30.57 11.39 -9.98
C THR A 121 -30.10 11.19 -11.42
N LEU A 122 -29.12 10.32 -11.66
CA LEU A 122 -28.59 9.99 -12.99
C LEU A 122 -29.65 9.32 -13.87
N LYS A 123 -30.48 8.45 -13.28
CA LYS A 123 -31.60 7.79 -13.95
C LYS A 123 -32.61 8.81 -14.46
N TYR A 124 -32.88 9.86 -13.69
CA TYR A 124 -33.75 10.94 -14.11
C TYR A 124 -33.19 11.70 -15.32
N VAL A 125 -31.91 12.10 -15.25
CA VAL A 125 -31.18 12.77 -16.34
C VAL A 125 -31.19 11.89 -17.60
N LYS A 126 -30.82 10.61 -17.46
CA LYS A 126 -30.81 9.65 -18.55
C LYS A 126 -32.18 9.47 -19.19
N ASN A 127 -33.22 9.20 -18.41
CA ASN A 127 -34.53 8.89 -18.97
C ASN A 127 -35.21 10.12 -19.58
N ARG A 128 -35.00 11.31 -19.00
CA ARG A 128 -35.65 12.54 -19.46
C ARG A 128 -34.97 13.15 -20.70
N LEU A 129 -33.66 12.97 -20.86
CA LEU A 129 -32.87 13.60 -21.94
C LEU A 129 -32.44 12.66 -23.07
N ARG A 130 -32.64 11.34 -22.95
CA ARG A 130 -32.16 10.33 -23.93
C ARG A 130 -32.72 10.49 -25.35
N THR A 131 -33.86 11.14 -25.52
CA THR A 131 -34.45 11.39 -26.85
C THR A 131 -34.08 12.77 -27.41
N THR A 132 -33.38 13.60 -26.65
CA THR A 132 -33.12 15.01 -26.98
C THR A 132 -31.62 15.32 -27.13
N LEU A 133 -30.73 14.47 -26.62
CA LEU A 133 -29.28 14.67 -26.59
C LEU A 133 -28.50 13.51 -27.24
N THR A 134 -27.36 13.84 -27.85
CA THR A 134 -26.41 12.86 -28.38
C THR A 134 -25.73 12.09 -27.25
N LEU A 135 -25.26 10.87 -27.55
CA LEU A 135 -24.66 9.96 -26.54
C LEU A 135 -23.49 10.60 -25.80
N GLU A 136 -22.59 11.27 -26.53
CA GLU A 136 -21.41 11.93 -25.96
C GLU A 136 -21.77 13.02 -24.95
N HIS A 137 -22.79 13.82 -25.28
CA HIS A 137 -23.23 14.91 -24.40
C HIS A 137 -23.95 14.35 -23.17
N MET A 138 -24.67 13.25 -23.33
CA MET A 138 -25.31 12.53 -22.24
C MET A 138 -24.27 11.93 -21.26
N GLU A 139 -23.18 11.35 -21.76
CA GLU A 139 -22.07 10.84 -20.94
C GLU A 139 -21.37 11.96 -20.18
N ALA A 140 -21.12 13.10 -20.84
CA ALA A 140 -20.57 14.29 -20.20
C ALA A 140 -21.46 14.79 -19.04
N PHE A 141 -22.78 14.85 -19.24
CA PHE A 141 -23.72 15.21 -18.16
C PHE A 141 -23.73 14.20 -17.02
N MET A 142 -23.55 12.90 -17.32
CA MET A 142 -23.46 11.89 -16.28
C MET A 142 -22.21 12.08 -15.40
N LEU A 143 -21.06 12.41 -15.99
CA LEU A 143 -19.84 12.74 -15.27
C LEU A 143 -19.97 14.03 -14.45
N MET A 144 -20.64 15.06 -14.98
CA MET A 144 -20.93 16.27 -14.21
C MET A 144 -21.85 15.99 -13.01
N CYS A 145 -22.79 15.06 -13.14
CA CYS A 145 -23.68 14.70 -12.03
C CYS A 145 -22.95 13.94 -10.91
N THR A 146 -21.96 13.11 -11.24
CA THR A 146 -21.15 12.40 -10.23
C THR A 146 -20.21 13.34 -9.48
N GLU A 147 -19.65 14.33 -10.18
CA GLU A 147 -18.71 15.32 -9.62
C GLU A 147 -19.39 16.65 -9.25
N LYS A 148 -20.68 16.59 -8.90
CA LYS A 148 -21.49 17.79 -8.65
C LYS A 148 -20.92 18.66 -7.51
N GLU A 149 -20.30 18.07 -6.50
CA GLU A 149 -19.68 18.81 -5.38
C GLU A 149 -18.52 19.69 -5.86
N ILE A 150 -17.71 19.20 -6.80
CA ILE A 150 -16.62 19.97 -7.42
C ILE A 150 -17.22 21.13 -8.23
N LEU A 151 -18.27 20.85 -9.02
CA LEU A 151 -18.98 21.87 -9.79
C LEU A 151 -19.63 22.95 -8.92
N MET A 152 -20.12 22.59 -7.73
CA MET A 152 -20.70 23.54 -6.78
C MET A 152 -19.63 24.39 -6.07
N ALA A 153 -18.38 23.93 -6.03
CA ALA A 153 -17.25 24.68 -5.48
C ALA A 153 -16.61 25.65 -6.50
N LEU A 154 -16.93 25.51 -7.79
CA LEU A 154 -16.46 26.40 -8.85
C LEU A 154 -17.26 27.71 -8.87
N ASP A 155 -16.56 28.82 -9.06
CA ASP A 155 -17.18 30.13 -9.28
C ASP A 155 -17.83 30.19 -10.66
N THR A 156 -19.16 30.25 -10.69
CA THR A 156 -19.93 30.26 -11.94
C THR A 156 -19.64 31.51 -12.77
N ASP A 157 -19.43 32.64 -12.11
CA ASP A 157 -19.23 33.93 -12.79
C ASP A 157 -17.84 33.96 -13.46
N GLY A 158 -16.80 33.51 -12.75
CA GLY A 158 -15.47 33.36 -13.33
C GLY A 158 -15.37 32.33 -14.47
N VAL A 159 -16.26 31.32 -14.50
CA VAL A 159 -16.37 30.41 -15.65
C VAL A 159 -17.06 31.09 -16.83
N ILE A 160 -18.12 31.85 -16.58
CA ILE A 160 -18.84 32.61 -17.60
C ILE A 160 -17.91 33.64 -18.24
N ASP A 161 -17.13 34.38 -17.44
CA ASP A 161 -16.17 35.37 -17.93
C ASP A 161 -15.08 34.74 -18.81
N ARG A 162 -14.54 33.58 -18.42
CA ARG A 162 -13.59 32.83 -19.24
C ARG A 162 -14.18 32.35 -20.57
N VAL A 163 -15.44 31.95 -20.59
CA VAL A 163 -16.13 31.52 -21.82
C VAL A 163 -16.51 32.73 -22.67
N ALA A 164 -16.82 33.87 -22.06
CA ALA A 164 -17.04 35.13 -22.75
C ALA A 164 -15.78 35.64 -23.46
N GLU A 165 -14.60 35.44 -22.87
CA GLU A 165 -13.31 35.82 -23.48
C GLU A 165 -12.97 35.02 -24.74
N THR A 166 -13.51 33.80 -24.92
CA THR A 166 -13.21 32.96 -26.09
C THR A 166 -13.80 33.43 -27.41
N ASN A 167 -14.84 34.28 -27.42
CA ASN A 167 -15.46 34.76 -28.66
C ASN A 167 -16.14 36.12 -28.45
N GLU A 168 -15.90 37.09 -29.34
CA GLU A 168 -16.51 38.42 -29.27
C GLU A 168 -18.05 38.39 -29.25
N LEU A 169 -18.68 37.45 -29.95
CA LEU A 169 -20.14 37.26 -29.93
C LEU A 169 -20.64 36.74 -28.58
N LEU A 170 -19.87 35.83 -27.94
CA LEU A 170 -20.24 35.29 -26.64
C LEU A 170 -20.03 36.32 -25.53
N ARG A 171 -18.99 37.17 -25.67
CA ARG A 171 -18.76 38.28 -24.76
C ARG A 171 -19.96 39.22 -24.66
N HIS A 172 -20.54 39.58 -25.81
CA HIS A 172 -21.72 40.45 -25.86
C HIS A 172 -23.02 39.79 -25.37
N LEU A 173 -23.12 38.46 -25.39
CA LEU A 173 -24.32 37.74 -24.99
C LEU A 173 -24.30 37.26 -23.53
N LEU A 174 -23.10 37.00 -22.98
CA LEU A 174 -22.93 36.42 -21.65
C LEU A 174 -22.54 37.45 -20.59
N VAL A 175 -21.85 38.52 -20.97
CA VAL A 175 -21.52 39.64 -20.08
C VAL A 175 -22.43 40.81 -20.46
N MET A 176 -23.47 41.08 -19.65
CA MET A 176 -24.30 42.28 -19.77
C MET A 176 -23.58 43.50 -19.19
#